data_AF-A0A1R1AVT6-F1
#
_entry.id   AF-A0A1R1AVT6-F1
#
_cell.length_a   1.000
_cell.length_b   1.000
_cell.length_c   1.000
_cell.angle_alpha   90.00
_cell.angle_beta   90.00
_cell.angle_gamma   90.00
#
_symmetry.space_group_name_H-M   'P 1'
#
loop_
_entity.id
_entity.type
_entity.pdbx_description
1 polymer ?
#
loop_
_entity_poly.entity_id
_entity_poly.type
_entity_poly.pdbx_seq_one_letter_code
_entity_poly.pdbx_strand_id
1 'polypeptide(L)'
;MNRDERFYRKWTAIRAKGKGRFVLSRGLFHGFLLYIVWAAATWFLDKDKFDPDFFITRYYYYFLIYMIVGFIISSGAWRGQNTRYDNLTRYYEKQRKKNLP
;
A
#
# COMPACT_ATOMS: atom_id res chain seq x y z
N MET A 1 2.56 26.30 0.97
CA MET A 1 2.38 25.13 1.87
C MET A 1 3.53 24.17 1.65
N ASN A 2 4.38 23.97 2.67
CA ASN A 2 5.60 23.15 2.54
C ASN A 2 5.25 21.68 2.25
N ARG A 3 6.09 20.96 1.48
CA ARG A 3 5.84 19.55 1.10
C ARG A 3 5.56 18.67 2.33
N ASP A 4 6.27 18.90 3.43
CA ASP A 4 6.09 18.16 4.68
C ASP A 4 4.83 18.53 5.44
N GLU A 5 4.38 19.78 5.35
CA GLU A 5 3.11 20.23 5.93
C GLU A 5 1.91 19.60 5.22
N ARG A 6 1.97 19.49 3.88
CA ARG A 6 0.96 18.76 3.10
C ARG A 6 0.93 17.27 3.47
N PHE A 7 2.10 16.67 3.60
CA PHE A 7 2.23 15.27 4.02
C PHE A 7 1.66 15.08 5.43
N TYR A 8 2.04 15.93 6.39
CA TYR A 8 1.59 15.87 7.77
C TYR A 8 0.07 15.93 7.85
N ARG A 9 -0.57 16.97 7.27
CA ARG A 9 -2.04 17.10 7.27
C ARG A 9 -2.73 15.88 6.67
N LYS A 10 -2.26 15.41 5.51
CA LYS A 10 -2.84 14.23 4.83
C LYS A 10 -2.66 12.96 5.65
N TRP A 11 -1.46 12.75 6.20
CA TRP A 11 -1.13 11.55 6.96
C TRP A 11 -1.84 11.52 8.32
N THR A 12 -2.02 12.66 9.00
CA THR A 12 -2.83 12.76 10.22
C THR A 12 -4.26 12.28 9.95
N ALA A 13 -4.88 12.72 8.86
CA ALA A 13 -6.23 12.28 8.48
C ALA A 13 -6.29 10.77 8.15
N ILE A 14 -5.25 10.23 7.52
CA ILE A 14 -5.14 8.78 7.24
C ILE A 14 -4.93 7.99 8.53
N ARG A 15 -4.08 8.45 9.44
CA ARG A 15 -3.77 7.80 10.72
C ARG A 15 -4.99 7.78 11.64
N ALA A 16 -5.80 8.83 11.64
CA ALA A 16 -7.06 8.89 12.38
C ALA A 16 -8.07 7.81 11.95
N LYS A 17 -8.02 7.37 10.68
CA LYS A 17 -8.85 6.26 10.16
C LYS A 17 -8.33 4.87 10.57
N GLY A 18 -7.11 4.80 11.11
CA GLY A 18 -6.50 3.57 11.63
C GLY A 18 -5.72 2.75 10.60
N LYS A 19 -4.76 1.97 11.11
CA LYS A 19 -3.87 1.08 10.34
C LYS A 19 -4.67 0.06 9.52
N GLY A 20 -5.66 -0.58 10.13
CA GLY A 20 -6.46 -1.62 9.48
C GLY A 20 -7.12 -1.11 8.21
N ARG A 21 -7.83 0.03 8.27
CA ARG A 21 -8.50 0.62 7.11
C ARG A 21 -7.52 1.03 6.00
N PHE A 22 -6.35 1.56 6.37
CA PHE A 22 -5.31 1.88 5.39
C PHE A 22 -4.76 0.62 4.71
N VAL A 23 -4.36 -0.38 5.49
CA VAL A 23 -3.78 -1.63 4.99
C VAL A 23 -4.80 -2.41 4.16
N LEU A 24 -6.06 -2.43 4.57
CA LEU A 24 -7.13 -3.07 3.81
C LEU A 24 -7.37 -2.39 2.46
N SER A 25 -7.70 -1.10 2.46
CA SER A 25 -8.04 -0.39 1.22
C SER A 25 -6.88 -0.37 0.23
N ARG A 26 -5.67 -0.06 0.69
CA ARG A 26 -4.50 0.03 -0.16
C ARG A 26 -3.96 -1.35 -0.55
N GLY A 27 -4.02 -2.33 0.36
CA GLY A 27 -3.62 -3.72 0.10
C GLY A 27 -4.50 -4.37 -0.95
N LEU A 28 -5.83 -4.24 -0.82
CA LEU A 28 -6.78 -4.69 -1.85
C LEU A 28 -6.47 -4.02 -3.19
N PHE A 29 -6.34 -2.69 -3.23
CA PHE A 29 -6.07 -1.97 -4.47
C PHE A 29 -4.77 -2.45 -5.16
N HIS A 30 -3.67 -2.59 -4.41
CA HIS A 30 -2.40 -3.06 -4.99
C HIS A 30 -2.47 -4.53 -5.40
N GLY A 31 -3.11 -5.38 -4.60
CA GLY A 31 -3.29 -6.79 -4.92
C GLY A 31 -4.10 -6.99 -6.20
N PHE A 32 -5.23 -6.30 -6.33
CA PHE A 32 -6.04 -6.31 -7.55
C PHE A 32 -5.28 -5.77 -8.76
N LEU A 33 -4.58 -4.65 -8.61
CA LEU A 33 -3.82 -4.07 -9.72
C LEU A 33 -2.73 -5.02 -10.22
N LEU A 34 -1.95 -5.62 -9.30
CA LEU A 34 -0.92 -6.60 -9.65
C LEU A 34 -1.52 -7.83 -10.32
N TYR A 35 -2.62 -8.34 -9.78
CA TYR A 35 -3.32 -9.49 -10.35
C TYR A 35 -3.84 -9.19 -11.76
N ILE A 36 -4.48 -8.05 -11.98
CA ILE A 36 -5.02 -7.67 -13.30
C ILE A 36 -3.90 -7.54 -14.33
N VAL A 37 -2.79 -6.89 -13.98
CA VAL A 37 -1.64 -6.73 -14.88
C VAL A 37 -1.06 -8.10 -15.22
N TRP A 38 -0.88 -8.97 -14.23
CA TRP A 38 -0.36 -10.31 -14.44
C TRP A 38 -1.32 -11.19 -15.25
N ALA A 39 -2.62 -11.14 -14.97
CA ALA A 39 -3.66 -11.89 -15.66
C ALA A 39 -3.75 -11.47 -17.12
N ALA A 40 -3.71 -10.16 -17.40
CA ALA A 40 -3.67 -9.63 -18.76
C ALA A 40 -2.42 -10.11 -19.50
N ALA A 41 -1.24 -9.98 -18.90
CA ALA A 41 0.02 -10.46 -19.50
C ALA A 41 -0.03 -11.97 -19.78
N THR A 42 -0.53 -12.77 -18.84
CA THR A 42 -0.65 -14.23 -18.99
C THR A 42 -1.65 -14.59 -20.08
N TRP A 43 -2.79 -13.90 -20.16
CA TRP A 43 -3.78 -14.09 -21.22
C TRP A 43 -3.20 -13.85 -22.62
N PHE A 44 -2.40 -12.79 -22.80
CA PHE A 44 -1.75 -12.52 -24.09
C PHE A 44 -0.68 -13.56 -24.47
N LEU A 45 -0.02 -14.18 -23.49
CA LEU A 45 1.09 -15.10 -23.72
C LEU A 45 0.66 -16.57 -23.87
N ASP A 46 -0.41 -17.00 -23.19
CA ASP A 46 -0.83 -18.41 -23.12
C ASP A 46 -2.22 -18.64 -23.73
N LYS A 47 -2.63 -17.81 -24.70
CA LYS A 47 -3.97 -17.84 -25.32
C LYS A 47 -4.39 -19.22 -25.85
N ASP A 48 -3.45 -19.98 -26.39
CA ASP A 48 -3.72 -21.26 -27.05
C ASP A 48 -3.71 -22.47 -26.08
N LYS A 49 -3.41 -22.24 -24.80
CA LYS A 49 -3.26 -23.30 -23.77
C LYS A 49 -4.38 -23.27 -22.72
N PHE A 50 -5.51 -22.66 -23.06
CA PHE A 50 -6.57 -22.37 -22.11
C PHE A 50 -7.46 -23.60 -21.84
N ASP A 51 -6.99 -24.47 -20.95
CA ASP A 51 -7.74 -25.61 -20.40
C ASP A 51 -8.42 -25.21 -19.06
N PRO A 52 -9.57 -25.78 -18.64
CA PRO A 52 -10.21 -25.43 -17.37
C PRO A 52 -9.31 -25.64 -16.14
N ASP A 53 -8.48 -26.67 -16.13
CA ASP A 53 -7.50 -26.92 -15.06
C ASP A 53 -6.38 -25.88 -15.04
N PHE A 54 -6.01 -25.37 -16.22
CA PHE A 54 -5.09 -24.25 -16.38
C PHE A 54 -5.70 -22.96 -15.82
N PHE A 55 -7.00 -22.75 -16.02
CA PHE A 55 -7.70 -21.60 -15.46
C PHE A 55 -7.75 -21.62 -13.94
N ILE A 56 -8.18 -22.74 -13.33
CA ILE A 56 -8.34 -22.83 -11.87
C ILE A 56 -6.99 -22.66 -11.16
N THR A 57 -6.00 -23.46 -11.57
CA THR A 57 -4.71 -23.50 -10.88
C THR A 57 -3.94 -22.20 -11.07
N ARG A 58 -4.03 -21.57 -12.25
CA ARG A 58 -3.24 -20.38 -12.55
C ARG A 58 -3.93 -19.09 -12.14
N TYR A 59 -5.25 -18.95 -12.27
CA TYR A 59 -5.90 -17.67 -11.94
C TYR A 59 -6.29 -17.57 -10.45
N TYR A 60 -6.86 -18.62 -9.84
CA TYR A 60 -7.31 -18.54 -8.45
C TYR A 60 -6.17 -18.55 -7.42
N TYR A 61 -5.17 -19.43 -7.56
CA TYR A 61 -4.07 -19.45 -6.59
C TYR A 61 -3.22 -18.18 -6.68
N TYR A 62 -2.92 -17.72 -7.90
CA TYR A 62 -2.17 -16.48 -8.07
C TYR A 62 -2.96 -15.26 -7.63
N PHE A 63 -4.29 -15.25 -7.78
CA PHE A 63 -5.12 -14.22 -7.18
C PHE A 63 -4.85 -14.07 -5.68
N LEU A 64 -4.94 -15.16 -4.91
CA LEU A 64 -4.68 -15.13 -3.47
C LEU A 64 -3.25 -14.68 -3.14
N ILE A 65 -2.26 -15.16 -3.90
CA ILE A 65 -0.85 -14.75 -3.75
C ILE A 65 -0.70 -13.24 -3.95
N TYR A 66 -1.26 -12.67 -5.03
CA TYR A 66 -1.17 -11.24 -5.31
C TYR A 66 -1.91 -10.40 -4.27
N MET A 67 -3.03 -10.89 -3.74
CA MET A 67 -3.70 -10.23 -2.61
C MET A 67 -2.79 -10.16 -1.38
N ILE A 68 -2.15 -11.27 -0.99
CA ILE A 68 -1.20 -11.32 0.13
C ILE A 68 -0.04 -10.34 -0.11
N VAL A 69 0.54 -10.33 -1.32
CA VAL A 69 1.61 -9.39 -1.70
C VAL A 69 1.14 -7.93 -1.56
N GLY A 70 -0.07 -7.61 -2.00
CA GLY A 70 -0.67 -6.28 -1.83
C GLY A 70 -0.73 -5.85 -0.36
N PHE A 71 -1.15 -6.75 0.54
CA PHE A 71 -1.18 -6.47 1.99
C PHE A 71 0.22 -6.29 2.59
N ILE A 72 1.21 -7.05 2.14
CA ILE A 72 2.61 -6.90 2.58
C ILE A 72 3.15 -5.52 2.18
N ILE A 73 2.98 -5.13 0.91
CA ILE A 73 3.40 -3.81 0.40
C ILE A 73 2.72 -2.70 1.20
N SER A 74 1.41 -2.82 1.42
CA SER A 74 0.66 -1.79 2.17
C SER A 74 1.08 -1.71 3.64
N SER A 75 1.41 -2.83 4.26
CA SER A 75 1.90 -2.87 5.65
C SER A 75 3.28 -2.22 5.77
N GLY A 76 4.19 -2.49 4.83
CA GLY A 76 5.49 -1.81 4.74
C GLY A 76 5.33 -0.30 4.53
N ALA A 77 4.43 0.11 3.64
CA ALA A 77 4.14 1.51 3.37
C ALA A 77 3.57 2.25 4.59
N TRP A 78 2.72 1.60 5.40
CA TRP A 78 2.24 2.17 6.65
C TRP A 78 3.40 2.43 7.62
N ARG A 79 4.28 1.43 7.81
CA ARG A 79 5.44 1.56 8.70
C ARG A 79 6.35 2.71 8.27
N GLY A 80 6.72 2.77 6.99
CA GLY A 80 7.58 3.83 6.47
C GLY A 80 6.97 5.24 6.59
N GLN A 81 5.68 5.38 6.33
CA GLN A 81 4.98 6.67 6.47
C GLN A 81 4.82 7.09 7.93
N ASN A 82 4.61 6.15 8.86
CA ASN A 82 4.63 6.44 10.29
C ASN A 82 6.00 6.90 10.77
N THR A 83 7.08 6.22 10.36
CA THR A 83 8.44 6.66 10.71
C THR A 83 8.71 8.08 10.22
N ARG A 84 8.31 8.42 8.99
CA ARG A 84 8.42 9.80 8.47
C ARG A 84 7.61 10.79 9.31
N TYR A 85 6.38 10.45 9.66
CA TYR A 85 5.51 11.30 10.47
C TYR A 85 6.07 11.57 11.86
N ASP A 86 6.57 10.53 12.54
CA ASP A 86 7.13 10.66 13.88
C ASP A 86 8.42 11.49 13.87
N ASN A 87 9.25 11.35 12.83
CA ASN A 87 10.44 12.18 12.63
C ASN A 87 10.09 13.66 12.43
N LEU A 88 9.06 13.97 11.62
CA LEU A 88 8.57 15.34 11.45
C LEU A 88 8.05 15.91 12.76
N THR A 89 7.25 15.14 13.50
CA THR A 89 6.67 15.58 14.78
C THR A 89 7.78 15.91 15.78
N ARG A 90 8.79 15.02 15.93
CA ARG A 90 9.97 15.25 16.79
C ARG A 90 10.76 16.49 16.36
N TYR A 91 10.94 16.71 15.06
CA TYR A 91 11.62 17.89 14.54
C TYR A 91 10.89 19.19 14.93
N TYR A 92 9.57 19.24 14.70
CA TYR A 92 8.76 20.41 15.06
C TYR A 92 8.70 20.65 16.57
N GLU A 93 8.61 19.60 17.39
CA GLU A 93 8.66 19.73 18.86
C GLU A 93 10.01 20.26 19.34
N LYS A 94 11.12 19.80 18.76
CA LYS A 94 12.47 20.28 19.11
C LYS A 94 12.65 21.76 18.74
N GLN A 95 12.17 22.16 17.56
CA GLN A 95 12.15 23.57 17.15
C GLN A 95 11.30 24.42 18.09
N ARG A 96 10.11 23.94 18.47
CA ARG A 96 9.25 24.63 19.44
C ARG A 96 9.95 24.83 20.78
N LYS A 97 10.58 23.80 21.33
CA LYS A 97 11.32 23.89 22.61
C LYS A 97 12.50 24.85 22.57
N LYS A 98 13.21 24.92 21.44
CA LYS A 98 14.36 25.84 21.26
C LYS A 98 13.93 27.30 21.15
N ASN A 99 12.70 27.56 20.68
CA ASN A 99 12.15 28.88 20.47
C ASN A 99 11.19 29.33 21.60
N LEU A 100 11.08 28.56 22.69
CA LEU A 100 10.43 29.02 23.91
C LEU A 100 11.40 29.96 24.64
N PRO A 101 10.95 31.15 25.11
CA PRO A 101 11.78 32.04 25.91
C PRO A 101 12.19 31.43 27.25
#